data_AF-A0AAT9HAT2-F1
#
_entry.id   AF-A0AAT9HAT2-F1
#
_cell.length_a   1.000
_cell.length_b   1.000
_cell.length_c   1.000
_cell.angle_alpha   90.00
_cell.angle_beta   90.00
_cell.angle_gamma   90.00
#
_symmetry.space_group_name_H-M   'P 1'
#
loop_
_entity.id
_entity.type
_entity.pdbx_description
1 polymer ?
#
loop_
_entity_poly.entity_id
_entity_poly.type
_entity_poly.pdbx_seq_one_letter_code
_entity_poly.pdbx_strand_id
1 'polypeptide(L)'
;MWEFLDRTLSLALPRIRDFRGLSPKQFDGRGNYTFGLTEQVMFHEIDQDKIDRVRGMDITVVTTATNDEEGRALLRHLGFPFKEA
;
A
#
# COMPACT_ATOMS: atom_id res chain seq x y z
N MET A 1 -6.79 -11.67 -3.40
CA MET A 1 -5.87 -10.96 -2.48
C MET A 1 -4.53 -10.69 -3.18
N TRP A 2 -3.77 -11.72 -3.59
CA TRP A 2 -2.47 -11.54 -4.25
C TRP A 2 -2.50 -10.68 -5.52
N GLU A 3 -3.49 -10.86 -6.40
CA GLU A 3 -3.59 -10.02 -7.61
C GLU A 3 -3.83 -8.54 -7.30
N PHE A 4 -4.66 -8.24 -6.29
CA PHE A 4 -4.88 -6.86 -5.86
C PHE A 4 -3.59 -6.27 -5.29
N LEU A 5 -2.86 -7.05 -4.49
CA LEU A 5 -1.60 -6.63 -3.90
C LEU A 5 -0.56 -6.35 -4.99
N ASP A 6 -0.40 -7.26 -5.96
CA ASP A 6 0.50 -7.09 -7.10
C ASP A 6 0.12 -5.86 -7.93
N ARG A 7 -1.16 -5.70 -8.32
CA ARG A 7 -1.61 -4.48 -9.02
C ARG A 7 -1.37 -3.22 -8.21
N THR A 8 -1.56 -3.26 -6.90
CA THR A 8 -1.31 -2.11 -6.02
C THR A 8 0.17 -1.74 -6.03
N LEU A 9 1.07 -2.70 -5.80
CA LEU A 9 2.51 -2.45 -5.69
C LEU A 9 3.15 -2.12 -7.04
N SER A 10 2.80 -2.89 -8.08
CA SER A 10 3.46 -2.85 -9.39
C SER A 10 2.88 -1.77 -10.32
N LEU A 11 1.59 -1.41 -10.16
CA LEU A 11 0.91 -0.45 -11.06
C LEU A 11 0.40 0.79 -10.34
N ALA A 12 -0.29 0.64 -9.21
CA ALA A 12 -0.98 1.76 -8.56
C ALA A 12 -0.03 2.71 -7.81
N LEU A 13 0.87 2.18 -6.96
CA LEU A 13 1.80 3.00 -6.16
C LEU A 13 2.73 3.88 -7.03
N PRO A 14 3.35 3.38 -8.12
CA PRO A 14 4.18 4.21 -9.00
C PRO A 14 3.44 5.37 -9.68
N ARG A 15 2.11 5.29 -9.79
CA ARG A 15 1.26 6.34 -10.39
C ARG A 15 0.89 7.43 -9.38
N ILE A 16 1.18 7.25 -8.09
CA ILE A 16 0.96 8.29 -7.09
C ILE A 16 1.92 9.44 -7.36
N ARG A 17 1.38 10.66 -7.51
CA ARG A 17 2.20 11.86 -7.73
C ARG A 17 3.15 12.07 -6.54
N ASP A 18 4.42 12.33 -6.85
CA ASP A 18 5.48 12.54 -5.88
C ASP A 18 5.64 11.38 -4.87
N PHE A 19 5.43 10.13 -5.33
CA PHE A 19 5.60 8.96 -4.48
C PHE A 19 7.05 8.83 -3.99
N ARG A 20 7.25 8.84 -2.67
CA ARG A 20 8.57 8.71 -2.01
C ARG A 20 8.73 7.39 -1.24
N GLY A 21 7.87 6.42 -1.51
CA GLY A 21 7.78 5.19 -0.74
C GLY A 21 6.82 5.28 0.44
N LEU A 22 6.42 4.10 0.91
CA LEU A 22 5.54 3.88 2.05
C LEU A 22 6.28 4.11 3.38
N SER A 23 5.57 4.57 4.40
CA SER A 23 6.15 4.80 5.73
C SER A 23 6.46 3.47 6.42
N PRO A 24 7.70 3.20 6.86
CA PRO A 24 8.02 1.98 7.58
C PRO A 24 7.48 1.95 9.03
N LYS A 25 6.75 2.99 9.46
CA LYS A 25 6.30 3.19 10.84
C LYS A 25 4.83 2.80 11.10
N GLN A 26 4.06 2.45 10.06
CA GLN A 26 2.61 2.20 10.20
C GLN A 26 2.27 0.73 10.51
N PHE A 27 3.12 0.08 11.31
CA PHE A 27 2.84 -1.24 11.84
C PHE A 27 2.12 -1.13 13.19
N ASP A 28 1.31 -2.14 13.53
CA ASP A 28 0.45 -2.15 14.72
C ASP A 28 1.09 -2.77 15.97
N GLY A 29 2.37 -3.13 15.92
CA GLY A 29 3.08 -3.85 16.98
C GLY A 29 2.97 -5.38 16.88
N ARG A 30 2.13 -5.90 15.98
CA ARG A 30 1.89 -7.32 15.75
C ARG A 30 2.18 -7.73 14.31
N GLY A 31 2.94 -6.92 13.57
CA GLY A 31 3.33 -7.22 12.20
C GLY A 31 2.22 -7.02 11.16
N ASN A 32 1.10 -6.41 11.51
CA ASN A 32 0.12 -5.95 10.52
C ASN A 32 0.48 -4.54 10.08
N TYR A 33 0.30 -4.26 8.79
CA TYR A 33 0.70 -2.98 8.20
C TYR A 33 -0.49 -2.27 7.58
N THR A 34 -0.68 -1.01 7.93
CA THR A 34 -1.76 -0.19 7.37
C THR A 34 -1.17 1.01 6.65
N PHE A 35 -1.64 1.28 5.44
CA PHE A 35 -1.30 2.51 4.71
C PHE A 35 -2.53 3.07 4.01
N GLY A 36 -2.57 4.39 3.90
CA GLY A 36 -3.65 5.12 3.25
C GLY A 36 -3.28 5.54 1.84
N LEU A 37 -4.24 5.47 0.94
CA LEU A 37 -4.22 6.09 -0.38
C LEU A 37 -5.19 7.27 -0.36
N THR A 38 -4.74 8.44 -0.81
CA THR A 38 -5.54 9.67 -0.77
C THR A 38 -6.57 9.75 -1.89
N GLU A 39 -6.32 9.06 -3.00
CA GLU A 39 -7.14 9.06 -4.19
C GLU A 39 -7.35 7.61 -4.63
N GLN A 40 -8.36 7.34 -5.47
CA GLN A 40 -8.61 6.01 -6.05
C GLN A 40 -8.23 5.95 -7.54
N VAL A 41 -7.93 7.09 -8.16
CA VAL A 41 -7.66 7.23 -9.60
C VAL A 41 -6.31 6.65 -10.04
N MET A 42 -5.45 6.24 -9.11
CA MET A 42 -4.22 5.55 -9.47
C MET A 42 -4.48 4.14 -10.04
N PHE A 43 -5.62 3.54 -9.71
CA PHE A 43 -6.03 2.23 -10.24
C PHE A 43 -6.54 2.38 -11.67
N HIS A 44 -6.05 1.54 -12.58
CA HIS A 44 -6.44 1.55 -14.00
C HIS A 44 -7.91 1.18 -14.22
N GLU A 45 -8.51 0.50 -13.26
CA GLU A 45 -9.91 0.12 -13.25
C GLU A 45 -10.85 1.33 -13.02
N ILE A 46 -10.32 2.46 -12.53
CA ILE A 46 -11.10 3.67 -12.29
C ILE A 46 -11.01 4.61 -13.49
N ASP A 47 -12.17 4.87 -14.10
CA ASP A 47 -12.34 5.89 -15.13
C ASP A 47 -12.53 7.27 -14.49
N GLN A 48 -11.53 8.14 -14.62
CA GLN A 48 -11.51 9.47 -14.02
C GLN A 48 -12.65 10.36 -14.53
N ASP A 49 -13.15 10.15 -15.75
CA ASP A 49 -14.23 10.98 -16.30
C ASP A 49 -15.61 10.58 -15.76
N LYS A 50 -15.70 9.41 -15.11
CA LYS A 50 -16.95 8.86 -14.55
C LYS A 50 -17.07 8.98 -13.03
N ILE A 51 -16.03 9.43 -12.33
CA ILE A 51 -16.11 9.59 -10.87
C ILE A 51 -16.82 10.90 -10.49
N ASP A 52 -17.65 10.83 -9.45
CA ASP A 52 -18.32 12.01 -8.88
C ASP A 52 -17.37 12.85 -8.01
N ARG A 53 -16.48 12.17 -7.29
CA ARG A 53 -15.50 12.78 -6.38
C ARG A 53 -14.29 11.87 -6.16
N VAL A 54 -13.17 12.48 -5.80
CA VAL A 54 -11.99 11.77 -5.31
C VAL A 54 -12.27 11.19 -3.92
N ARG A 55 -11.88 9.94 -3.72
CA ARG A 55 -12.03 9.18 -2.47
C ARG A 55 -10.71 8.48 -2.18
N GLY A 56 -10.29 8.57 -0.92
CA GLY A 56 -9.19 7.75 -0.42
C GLY A 56 -9.66 6.36 0.00
N MET A 57 -8.70 5.52 0.37
CA MET A 57 -8.93 4.24 1.02
C MET A 57 -7.77 3.90 1.96
N ASP A 58 -8.08 3.23 3.06
CA ASP A 58 -7.06 2.62 3.90
C ASP A 58 -6.95 1.13 3.57
N ILE A 59 -5.73 0.64 3.44
CA ILE A 59 -5.43 -0.75 3.15
C ILE A 59 -4.62 -1.32 4.32
N THR A 60 -5.16 -2.35 4.95
CA THR A 60 -4.48 -3.11 6.01
C THR A 60 -4.08 -4.49 5.48
N VAL A 61 -2.79 -4.78 5.53
CA VAL A 61 -2.24 -6.11 5.26
C VAL A 61 -2.08 -6.83 6.59
N VAL A 62 -2.95 -7.82 6.82
CA VAL A 62 -2.91 -8.69 8.00
C VAL A 62 -1.97 -9.85 7.72
N THR A 63 -0.98 -10.05 8.59
CA THR A 63 0.02 -11.11 8.46
C THR A 63 -0.01 -12.04 9.67
N THR A 64 0.71 -13.16 9.58
CA THR A 64 0.92 -14.09 10.69
C THR A 64 2.17 -13.77 11.51
N ALA A 65 2.86 -12.67 11.20
CA ALA A 65 4.02 -12.24 11.95
C ALA A 65 3.63 -11.97 13.42
N THR A 66 4.58 -12.16 14.33
CA THR A 66 4.33 -11.93 15.76
C THR A 66 4.77 -10.53 16.21
N ASN A 67 5.57 -9.87 15.39
CA ASN A 67 6.15 -8.56 15.66
C ASN A 67 6.37 -7.77 14.35
N ASP A 68 6.64 -6.47 14.50
CA ASP A 68 6.79 -5.55 13.36
C ASP A 68 8.04 -5.78 12.54
N GLU A 69 9.09 -6.38 13.12
CA GLU A 69 10.32 -6.68 12.40
C GLU A 69 10.10 -7.80 11.38
N GLU A 70 9.47 -8.89 11.81
CA GLU A 70 9.02 -9.99 10.95
C GLU A 70 8.05 -9.50 9.88
N GLY A 71 7.02 -8.74 10.27
CA GLY A 71 6.04 -8.19 9.34
C GLY A 71 6.69 -7.30 8.28
N ARG A 72 7.63 -6.44 8.67
CA ARG A 72 8.37 -5.57 7.76
C ARG A 72 9.31 -6.34 6.85
N ALA A 73 10.00 -7.36 7.36
CA ALA A 73 10.85 -8.23 6.57
C ALA A 73 10.03 -8.95 5.48
N LEU A 74 8.87 -9.50 5.85
CA LEU A 74 7.94 -10.14 4.90
C LEU A 74 7.51 -9.17 3.80
N LEU A 75 7.00 -7.99 4.17
CA LEU A 75 6.50 -7.01 3.19
C LEU A 75 7.62 -6.50 2.26
N ARG A 76 8.85 -6.33 2.76
CA ARG A 76 10.02 -6.02 1.90
C ARG A 76 10.27 -7.10 0.85
N HIS A 77 10.23 -8.38 1.23
CA HIS A 77 10.41 -9.49 0.29
C HIS A 77 9.25 -9.60 -0.71
N LEU A 78 8.06 -9.14 -0.34
CA LEU A 78 6.90 -9.02 -1.23
C LEU A 78 6.96 -7.79 -2.14
N GLY A 79 8.01 -6.97 -2.06
CA GLY A 79 8.20 -5.82 -2.93
C GLY A 79 7.56 -4.52 -2.45
N PHE A 80 7.21 -4.40 -1.15
CA PHE A 80 6.71 -3.13 -0.62
C PHE A 80 7.79 -2.04 -0.70
N PRO A 81 7.53 -0.91 -1.38
CA PRO A 81 8.49 0.16 -1.56
C PRO A 81 8.51 1.06 -0.32
N PHE A 82 9.11 0.60 0.78
CA PHE A 82 9.29 1.44 1.96
C PHE A 82 10.29 2.56 1.67
N LYS A 83 10.02 3.75 2.20
CA LYS A 83 10.95 4.89 2.16
C LYS A 83 12.25 4.50 2.87
N GLU A 84 13.38 4.56 2.17
CA GLU A 84 14.71 4.40 2.76
C GLU A 84 14.95 5.51 3.81
N ALA A 85 15.62 5.14 4.90
CA ALA A 85 15.92 6.05 6.00
C ALA A 85 17.06 7.01 5.65
#